data_AF-A0A3B0UDA0-F1
#
_entry.id   AF-A0A3B0UDA0-F1
#
_cell.length_a   1.000
_cell.length_b   1.000
_cell.length_c   1.000
_cell.angle_alpha   90.00
_cell.angle_beta   90.00
_cell.angle_gamma   90.00
#
_symmetry.space_group_name_H-M   'P 1'
#
loop_
_entity.id
_entity.type
_entity.pdbx_description
1 polymer ?
#
loop_
_entity_poly.entity_id
_entity_poly.type
_entity_poly.pdbx_seq_one_letter_code
_entity_poly.pdbx_strand_id
1 'polypeptide(L)'
;MKNIKILFIAFVLIGASMFGQTAKQKKADREYNNFSFVKAIKTYEKLIDTSFNEQYAMRKLGDAYIMLRQPEKALSIYKKVVEQANVPSEYYLYYAQTLRANGKYEASKKWMKKYKEAGNEKDSRVKDFFKNKDLASAIFNSKEQNTLKKLNINTKFNEFGAVLLDEDIIFASSRDEGVSVKRLYAWDKQPMLDVFETPLEGGSVENTIKLKGDVNSIQHDGPVTFNNEGTKMYFSRNNYFEAKKINDDKGIMHVGIYSAELVDGKWMNVKPTNLNNPNYIVYHPSLS
;
A
#
# COMPACT_ATOMS: atom_id res chain seq x y z
N MET A 1 -33.87 -46.90 -12.69
CA MET A 1 -34.15 -45.45 -12.77
C MET A 1 -33.77 -44.66 -11.51
N LYS A 2 -34.01 -45.17 -10.28
CA LYS A 2 -33.67 -44.47 -9.02
C LYS A 2 -32.16 -44.13 -8.91
N ASN A 3 -31.29 -45.06 -9.31
CA ASN A 3 -29.83 -44.87 -9.29
C ASN A 3 -29.33 -43.85 -10.32
N ILE A 4 -29.99 -43.74 -11.49
CA ILE A 4 -29.66 -42.75 -12.53
C ILE A 4 -30.03 -41.33 -12.06
N LYS A 5 -31.16 -41.17 -11.34
CA LYS A 5 -31.53 -39.87 -10.74
C LYS A 5 -30.54 -39.41 -9.67
N ILE A 6 -30.04 -40.33 -8.84
CA ILE A 6 -29.01 -40.02 -7.83
C ILE A 6 -27.69 -39.62 -8.48
N LEU A 7 -27.24 -40.34 -9.52
CA LEU A 7 -26.06 -39.99 -10.32
C LEU A 7 -26.21 -38.63 -11.00
N PHE A 8 -27.38 -38.31 -11.54
CA PHE A 8 -27.65 -37.01 -12.15
C PHE A 8 -27.65 -35.87 -11.13
N ILE A 9 -28.26 -36.06 -9.95
CA ILE A 9 -28.23 -35.08 -8.86
C ILE A 9 -26.79 -34.87 -8.35
N ALA A 10 -26.02 -35.94 -8.18
CA ALA A 10 -24.61 -35.85 -7.80
C ALA A 10 -23.79 -35.08 -8.86
N PHE A 11 -24.02 -35.35 -10.14
CA PHE A 11 -23.35 -34.64 -11.23
C PHE A 11 -23.70 -33.13 -11.26
N VAL A 12 -24.97 -32.78 -11.07
CA VAL A 12 -25.41 -31.37 -10.98
C VAL A 12 -24.79 -30.67 -9.76
N LEU A 13 -24.71 -31.34 -8.61
CA LEU A 13 -24.10 -30.80 -7.39
C LEU A 13 -22.58 -30.60 -7.53
N ILE A 14 -21.88 -31.53 -8.19
CA ILE A 14 -20.44 -31.40 -8.50
C ILE A 14 -20.21 -30.22 -9.46
N GLY A 15 -21.01 -30.12 -10.53
CA GLY A 15 -20.93 -29.02 -11.49
C GLY A 15 -21.13 -27.66 -10.82
N ALA A 16 -22.21 -27.49 -10.04
CA ALA A 16 -22.50 -26.24 -9.35
C ALA A 16 -21.37 -25.80 -8.39
N SER A 17 -20.71 -26.77 -7.74
CA SER A 17 -19.60 -26.51 -6.83
C SER A 17 -18.35 -26.00 -7.56
N MET A 18 -18.00 -26.57 -8.71
CA MET A 18 -16.84 -26.13 -9.51
C MET A 18 -17.04 -24.75 -10.15
N PHE A 19 -18.25 -24.47 -10.67
CA PHE A 19 -18.56 -23.14 -11.22
C PHE A 19 -18.53 -22.04 -10.15
N GLY A 20 -19.05 -22.34 -8.95
CA GLY A 20 -19.03 -21.42 -7.82
C GLY A 20 -17.63 -21.05 -7.35
N GLN A 21 -16.70 -22.02 -7.31
CA GLN A 21 -15.32 -21.77 -6.92
C GLN A 21 -14.54 -20.97 -7.98
N THR A 22 -14.76 -21.25 -9.26
CA THR A 22 -14.16 -20.48 -10.36
C THR A 22 -14.60 -19.02 -10.33
N ALA A 23 -15.88 -18.76 -10.02
CA ALA A 23 -16.40 -17.40 -9.86
C ALA A 23 -15.76 -16.66 -8.67
N LYS A 24 -15.50 -17.36 -7.55
CA LYS A 24 -14.78 -16.80 -6.39
C LYS A 24 -13.34 -16.43 -6.73
N GLN A 25 -12.62 -17.27 -7.47
CA GLN A 25 -11.26 -16.93 -7.91
C GLN A 25 -11.26 -15.67 -8.80
N LYS A 26 -12.11 -15.61 -9.82
CA LYS A 26 -12.25 -14.40 -10.67
C LYS A 26 -12.58 -13.15 -9.85
N LYS A 27 -13.37 -13.29 -8.79
CA LYS A 27 -13.64 -12.21 -7.85
C LYS A 27 -12.39 -11.79 -7.08
N ALA A 28 -11.62 -12.74 -6.51
CA ALA A 28 -10.38 -12.46 -5.79
C ALA A 28 -9.35 -11.76 -6.69
N ASP A 29 -9.18 -12.25 -7.91
CA ASP A 29 -8.26 -11.68 -8.90
C ASP A 29 -8.65 -10.25 -9.27
N ARG A 30 -9.95 -9.99 -9.47
CA ARG A 30 -10.47 -8.63 -9.72
C ARG A 30 -10.27 -7.71 -8.52
N GLU A 31 -10.53 -8.19 -7.30
CA GLU A 31 -10.26 -7.42 -6.09
C GLU A 31 -8.77 -7.06 -5.99
N TYR A 32 -7.88 -8.02 -6.25
CA TYR A 32 -6.44 -7.81 -6.25
C TYR A 32 -5.99 -6.81 -7.33
N ASN A 33 -6.45 -6.99 -8.58
CA ASN A 33 -6.06 -6.15 -9.71
C ASN A 33 -6.61 -4.71 -9.58
N ASN A 34 -7.71 -4.52 -8.87
CA ASN A 34 -8.25 -3.21 -8.50
C ASN A 34 -7.64 -2.68 -7.18
N PHE A 35 -6.48 -3.20 -6.79
CA PHE A 35 -5.73 -2.85 -5.57
C PHE A 35 -6.51 -3.04 -4.28
N SER A 36 -7.67 -3.71 -4.26
CA SER A 36 -8.51 -3.90 -3.07
C SER A 36 -8.01 -5.06 -2.19
N PHE A 37 -6.75 -4.96 -1.74
CA PHE A 37 -6.02 -6.08 -1.14
C PHE A 37 -6.65 -6.65 0.11
N VAL A 38 -7.23 -5.84 1.00
CA VAL A 38 -7.93 -6.35 2.19
C VAL A 38 -9.13 -7.23 1.83
N LYS A 39 -9.84 -6.91 0.73
CA LYS A 39 -10.93 -7.78 0.24
C LYS A 39 -10.36 -9.04 -0.42
N ALA A 40 -9.34 -8.86 -1.26
CA ALA A 40 -8.70 -9.95 -1.97
C ALA A 40 -8.15 -11.02 -1.00
N ILE A 41 -7.49 -10.60 0.09
CA ILE A 41 -7.01 -11.46 1.18
C ILE A 41 -8.14 -12.35 1.70
N LYS A 42 -9.27 -11.75 2.11
CA LYS A 42 -10.43 -12.50 2.63
C LYS A 42 -10.99 -13.49 1.61
N THR A 43 -10.94 -13.16 0.32
CA THR A 43 -11.43 -14.06 -0.73
C THR A 43 -10.43 -15.18 -1.01
N TYR A 44 -9.11 -14.91 -1.03
CA TYR A 44 -8.08 -15.93 -1.21
C TYR A 44 -8.00 -16.91 -0.03
N GLU A 45 -8.14 -16.42 1.21
CA GLU A 45 -8.22 -17.28 2.40
C GLU A 45 -9.34 -18.31 2.25
N LYS A 46 -10.54 -17.90 1.80
CA LYS A 46 -11.66 -18.81 1.53
C LYS A 46 -11.40 -19.82 0.40
N LEU A 47 -10.58 -19.46 -0.59
CA LEU A 47 -10.20 -20.39 -1.66
C LEU A 47 -9.25 -21.47 -1.12
N ILE A 48 -8.30 -21.08 -0.26
CA ILE A 48 -7.38 -21.97 0.43
C ILE A 48 -8.15 -22.91 1.37
N ASP A 49 -9.10 -22.40 2.16
CA ASP A 49 -9.92 -23.20 3.08
C ASP A 49 -10.73 -24.30 2.37
N THR A 50 -11.00 -24.11 1.07
CA THR A 50 -11.73 -25.09 0.25
C THR A 50 -10.82 -25.87 -0.71
N SER A 51 -9.50 -25.73 -0.55
CA SER A 51 -8.45 -26.33 -1.39
C SER A 51 -8.61 -26.09 -2.89
N PHE A 52 -9.39 -25.08 -3.29
CA PHE A 52 -9.60 -24.77 -4.71
C PHE A 52 -8.45 -23.93 -5.23
N ASN A 53 -7.68 -24.48 -6.17
CA ASN A 53 -6.49 -23.83 -6.75
C ASN A 53 -5.57 -23.24 -5.66
N GLU A 54 -5.40 -24.01 -4.58
CA GLU A 54 -4.79 -23.57 -3.32
C GLU A 54 -3.41 -22.95 -3.53
N GLN A 55 -2.57 -23.59 -4.35
CA GLN A 55 -1.22 -23.11 -4.63
C GLN A 55 -1.21 -21.70 -5.23
N TYR A 56 -2.09 -21.42 -6.20
CA TYR A 56 -2.27 -20.10 -6.79
C TYR A 56 -2.81 -19.10 -5.76
N ALA A 57 -3.82 -19.49 -4.99
CA ALA A 57 -4.43 -18.63 -3.98
C ALA A 57 -3.41 -18.24 -2.90
N MET A 58 -2.54 -19.17 -2.46
CA MET A 58 -1.46 -18.90 -1.51
C MET A 58 -0.43 -17.90 -2.06
N ARG A 59 -0.06 -18.03 -3.33
CA ARG A 59 0.83 -17.08 -4.01
C ARG A 59 0.25 -15.67 -3.96
N LYS A 60 -0.99 -15.51 -4.41
CA LYS A 60 -1.69 -14.22 -4.40
C LYS A 60 -1.97 -13.67 -3.01
N LEU A 61 -2.21 -14.54 -2.02
CA LEU A 61 -2.37 -14.15 -0.63
C LEU A 61 -1.07 -13.52 -0.08
N GLY A 62 0.07 -14.18 -0.31
CA GLY A 62 1.38 -13.65 0.06
C GLY A 62 1.65 -12.30 -0.62
N ASP A 63 1.39 -12.22 -1.93
CA ASP A 63 1.54 -10.99 -2.70
C ASP A 63 0.68 -9.86 -2.13
N ALA A 64 -0.58 -10.13 -1.76
CA ALA A 64 -1.50 -9.15 -1.21
C ALA A 64 -1.04 -8.62 0.17
N TYR A 65 -0.49 -9.48 1.04
CA TYR A 65 0.10 -9.04 2.30
C TYR A 65 1.33 -8.14 2.09
N ILE A 66 2.16 -8.42 1.08
CA ILE A 66 3.29 -7.54 0.73
C ILE A 66 2.80 -6.19 0.20
N MET A 67 1.76 -6.16 -0.63
CA MET A 67 1.14 -4.92 -1.11
C MET A 67 0.53 -4.06 0.02
N LEU A 68 0.25 -4.67 1.18
CA LEU A 68 -0.17 -3.98 2.41
C LEU A 68 0.98 -3.65 3.36
N ARG A 69 2.24 -3.86 2.94
CA ARG A 69 3.44 -3.70 3.78
C ARG A 69 3.39 -4.53 5.08
N GLN A 70 2.87 -5.75 4.99
CA GLN A 70 2.75 -6.71 6.11
C GLN A 70 3.66 -7.94 5.86
N PRO A 71 5.00 -7.75 5.79
CA PRO A 71 5.93 -8.84 5.50
C PRO A 71 5.92 -9.94 6.56
N GLU A 72 5.56 -9.63 7.80
CA GLU A 72 5.40 -10.59 8.89
C GLU A 72 4.30 -11.62 8.61
N LYS A 73 3.18 -11.18 8.03
CA LYS A 73 2.07 -12.08 7.64
C LYS A 73 2.40 -12.86 6.38
N ALA A 74 3.08 -12.24 5.42
CA ALA A 74 3.49 -12.91 4.18
C ALA A 74 4.55 -14.00 4.41
N LEU A 75 5.33 -13.92 5.49
CA LEU A 75 6.50 -14.77 5.70
C LEU A 75 6.19 -16.26 5.76
N SER A 76 5.17 -16.66 6.53
CA SER A 76 4.78 -18.07 6.67
C SER A 76 4.14 -18.60 5.38
N ILE A 77 3.42 -17.74 4.66
CA ILE A 77 2.79 -18.07 3.38
C ILE A 77 3.87 -18.31 2.32
N TYR A 78 4.81 -17.39 2.16
CA TYR A 78 5.87 -17.54 1.19
C TYR A 78 6.79 -18.71 1.49
N LYS A 79 7.01 -19.05 2.76
CA LYS A 79 7.73 -20.28 3.13
C LYS A 79 7.09 -21.52 2.50
N LYS A 80 5.75 -21.62 2.53
CA LYS A 80 5.02 -22.73 1.89
C LYS A 80 4.97 -22.59 0.36
N VAL A 81 4.87 -21.35 -0.16
CA VAL A 81 4.83 -21.10 -1.61
C VAL A 81 6.10 -21.61 -2.29
N VAL A 82 7.28 -21.38 -1.72
CA VAL A 82 8.54 -21.82 -2.32
C VAL A 82 8.76 -23.33 -2.28
N GLU A 83 7.90 -24.08 -1.57
CA GLU A 83 7.86 -25.54 -1.52
C GLU A 83 6.92 -26.13 -2.60
N GLN A 84 6.12 -25.29 -3.28
CA GLN A 84 5.22 -25.74 -4.35
C GLN A 84 6.00 -26.27 -5.55
N ALA A 85 5.51 -27.36 -6.14
CA ALA A 85 6.03 -27.87 -7.41
C ALA A 85 5.86 -26.81 -8.51
N ASN A 86 6.90 -26.62 -9.33
CA ASN A 86 6.92 -25.65 -10.44
C ASN A 86 6.56 -24.21 -10.03
N VAL A 87 6.90 -23.80 -8.80
CA VAL A 87 6.74 -22.41 -8.37
C VAL A 87 7.55 -21.48 -9.30
N PRO A 88 6.97 -20.38 -9.79
CA PRO A 88 7.72 -19.39 -10.55
C PRO A 88 8.91 -18.85 -9.75
N SER A 89 10.06 -18.69 -10.40
CA SER A 89 11.33 -18.38 -9.70
C SER A 89 11.29 -17.05 -8.96
N GLU A 90 10.44 -16.09 -9.36
CA GLU A 90 10.24 -14.82 -8.68
C GLU A 90 9.83 -14.98 -7.21
N TYR A 91 9.16 -16.08 -6.83
CA TYR A 91 8.81 -16.33 -5.44
C TYR A 91 10.01 -16.64 -4.56
N TYR A 92 11.15 -17.09 -5.13
CA TYR A 92 12.40 -17.18 -4.38
C TYR A 92 12.94 -15.79 -4.02
N LEU A 93 12.82 -14.84 -4.95
CA LEU A 93 13.16 -13.44 -4.70
C LEU A 93 12.20 -12.82 -3.67
N TYR A 94 10.89 -13.00 -3.83
CA TYR A 94 9.90 -12.45 -2.90
C TYR A 94 10.09 -13.01 -1.49
N TYR A 95 10.34 -14.32 -1.37
CA TYR A 95 10.62 -14.91 -0.06
C TYR A 95 11.94 -14.38 0.53
N ALA A 96 13.00 -14.23 -0.27
CA ALA A 96 14.25 -13.62 0.17
C ALA A 96 14.03 -12.18 0.68
N GLN A 97 13.25 -11.36 -0.03
CA GLN A 97 12.94 -9.99 0.37
C GLN A 97 12.09 -9.95 1.65
N THR A 98 11.08 -10.82 1.77
CA THR A 98 10.25 -10.94 2.97
C THR A 98 11.06 -11.41 4.18
N LEU A 99 11.98 -12.36 4.01
CA LEU A 99 12.92 -12.76 5.06
C LEU A 99 13.76 -11.57 5.53
N ARG A 100 14.30 -10.77 4.60
CA ARG A 100 15.09 -9.58 4.92
C ARG A 100 14.26 -8.52 5.66
N ALA A 101 13.03 -8.25 5.22
CA ALA A 101 12.12 -7.32 5.87
C ALA A 101 11.76 -7.74 7.31
N ASN A 102 11.84 -9.04 7.62
CA ASN A 102 11.68 -9.59 8.96
C ASN A 102 13.01 -9.80 9.71
N GLY A 103 14.10 -9.16 9.26
CA GLY A 103 15.43 -9.26 9.91
C GLY A 103 16.14 -10.60 9.74
N LYS A 104 15.64 -11.51 8.90
CA LYS A 104 16.21 -12.85 8.67
C LYS A 104 17.24 -12.84 7.54
N TYR A 105 18.30 -12.06 7.70
CA TYR A 105 19.29 -11.74 6.65
C TYR A 105 20.03 -12.97 6.10
N GLU A 106 20.50 -13.87 6.95
CA GLU A 106 21.21 -15.09 6.50
C GLU A 106 20.31 -16.02 5.68
N ALA A 107 19.06 -16.18 6.11
CA ALA A 107 18.07 -16.95 5.35
C ALA A 107 17.74 -16.26 4.02
N SER A 108 17.60 -14.93 4.02
CA SER A 108 17.40 -14.13 2.81
C SER A 108 18.52 -14.35 1.79
N LYS A 109 19.79 -14.31 2.22
CA LYS A 109 20.96 -14.57 1.36
C LYS A 109 20.90 -15.95 0.70
N LYS A 110 20.49 -16.99 1.44
CA LYS A 110 20.31 -18.35 0.89
C LYS A 110 19.24 -18.38 -0.21
N TRP A 111 18.11 -17.71 -0.01
CA TRP A 111 17.04 -17.67 -1.01
C TRP A 111 17.35 -16.77 -2.21
N MET A 112 18.14 -15.71 -2.02
CA MET A 112 18.67 -14.93 -3.15
C MET A 112 19.62 -15.75 -4.02
N LYS A 113 20.43 -16.63 -3.40
CA LYS A 113 21.26 -17.59 -4.13
C LYS A 113 20.41 -18.59 -4.93
N LYS A 114 19.34 -19.13 -4.33
CA LYS A 114 18.38 -19.98 -5.06
C LYS A 114 17.71 -19.25 -6.22
N TYR A 115 17.30 -17.98 -6.04
CA TYR A 115 16.75 -17.17 -7.12
C TYR A 115 17.74 -17.01 -8.28
N LYS A 116 19.01 -16.73 -7.97
CA LYS A 116 20.11 -16.71 -8.95
C LYS A 116 20.26 -18.05 -9.69
N GLU A 117 20.34 -19.15 -8.94
CA GLU A 117 20.55 -20.51 -9.48
C GLU A 117 19.37 -21.00 -10.33
N ALA A 118 18.16 -20.48 -10.09
CA ALA A 118 16.97 -20.73 -10.89
C ALA A 118 16.95 -20.00 -12.26
N GLY A 119 18.11 -19.56 -12.75
CA GLY A 119 18.26 -18.93 -14.08
C GLY A 119 18.25 -17.40 -14.09
N ASN A 120 18.17 -16.74 -12.93
CA ASN A 120 18.08 -15.27 -12.83
C ASN A 120 19.43 -14.57 -12.60
N GLU A 121 20.55 -15.18 -12.99
CA GLU A 121 21.88 -14.61 -12.77
C GLU A 121 22.09 -13.24 -13.43
N LYS A 122 21.42 -12.97 -14.55
CA LYS A 122 21.55 -11.70 -15.28
C LYS A 122 20.71 -10.56 -14.67
N ASP A 123 19.79 -10.87 -13.76
CA ASP A 123 18.93 -9.90 -13.07
C ASP A 123 19.78 -8.85 -12.31
N SER A 124 19.47 -7.57 -12.48
CA SER A 124 20.19 -6.48 -11.82
C SER A 124 20.15 -6.62 -10.29
N ARG A 125 19.03 -7.05 -9.73
CA ARG A 125 18.86 -7.22 -8.27
C ARG A 125 19.80 -8.28 -7.72
N VAL A 126 20.03 -9.36 -8.48
CA VAL A 126 21.00 -10.42 -8.12
C VAL A 126 22.42 -9.87 -8.19
N LYS A 127 22.76 -9.19 -9.30
CA LYS A 127 24.09 -8.58 -9.47
C LYS A 127 24.39 -7.61 -8.33
N ASP A 128 23.49 -6.68 -8.05
CA ASP A 128 23.66 -5.66 -7.01
C ASP A 128 23.76 -6.29 -5.61
N PHE A 129 22.91 -7.28 -5.32
CA PHE A 129 22.92 -7.98 -4.04
C PHE A 129 24.25 -8.70 -3.77
N PHE A 130 24.87 -9.30 -4.80
CA PHE A 130 26.13 -10.03 -4.65
C PHE A 130 27.39 -9.23 -5.02
N LYS A 131 27.25 -8.03 -5.58
CA LYS A 131 28.34 -7.10 -5.91
C LYS A 131 29.08 -6.67 -4.65
N ASN A 132 28.34 -6.28 -3.63
CA ASN A 132 28.86 -6.02 -2.29
C ASN A 132 28.69 -7.29 -1.46
N LYS A 133 29.70 -8.17 -1.48
CA LYS A 133 29.70 -9.48 -0.81
C LYS A 133 29.20 -9.44 0.64
N ASP A 134 29.25 -8.27 1.27
CA ASP A 134 28.88 -8.07 2.66
C ASP A 134 28.13 -6.76 2.97
N LEU A 135 27.19 -6.33 2.10
CA LEU A 135 26.32 -5.18 2.42
C LEU A 135 25.57 -5.38 3.75
N ALA A 136 25.22 -6.63 4.09
CA ALA A 136 24.62 -6.96 5.38
C ALA A 136 25.57 -6.64 6.55
N SER A 137 26.82 -7.12 6.54
CA SER A 137 27.77 -6.77 7.62
C SER A 137 28.15 -5.31 7.60
N ALA A 138 28.20 -4.64 6.45
CA ALA A 138 28.41 -3.19 6.39
C ALA A 138 27.27 -2.42 7.10
N ILE A 139 26.01 -2.87 6.95
CA ILE A 139 24.87 -2.29 7.68
C ILE A 139 24.94 -2.63 9.17
N PHE A 140 25.26 -3.87 9.54
CA PHE A 140 25.35 -4.29 10.95
C PHE A 140 26.52 -3.65 11.71
N ASN A 141 27.63 -3.42 11.03
CA ASN A 141 28.81 -2.76 11.58
C ASN A 141 28.72 -1.24 11.44
N SER A 142 27.65 -0.70 10.81
CA SER A 142 27.43 0.73 10.77
C SER A 142 27.11 1.20 12.18
N LYS A 143 27.81 2.24 12.63
CA LYS A 143 27.52 2.89 13.90
C LYS A 143 26.11 3.46 13.81
N GLU A 144 25.24 3.16 14.78
CA GLU A 144 23.92 3.78 14.86
C GLU A 144 24.08 5.30 14.89
N GLN A 145 23.62 5.99 13.84
CA GLN A 145 23.70 7.45 13.74
C GLN A 145 22.40 8.14 14.15
N ASN A 146 21.28 7.40 14.14
CA ASN A 146 19.96 7.93 14.39
C ASN A 146 19.18 6.99 15.30
N THR A 147 18.45 7.55 16.26
CA THR A 147 17.48 6.81 17.07
C THR A 147 16.08 7.10 16.56
N LEU A 148 15.23 6.07 16.54
CA LEU A 148 13.82 6.21 16.19
C LEU A 148 13.01 6.31 17.47
N LYS A 149 12.23 7.38 17.59
CA LYS A 149 11.29 7.57 18.70
C LYS A 149 9.89 7.71 18.14
N LYS A 150 8.94 6.99 18.74
CA LYS A 150 7.51 7.17 18.45
C LYS A 150 7.07 8.55 18.98
N LEU A 151 6.37 9.31 18.16
CA LEU A 151 5.81 10.60 18.57
C LEU A 151 4.42 10.40 19.19
N ASN A 152 4.02 11.32 20.07
CA ASN A 152 2.71 11.31 20.72
C ASN A 152 1.55 11.53 19.72
N ILE A 153 1.87 11.98 18.51
CA ILE A 153 0.90 12.17 17.41
C ILE A 153 0.60 10.86 16.66
N ASN A 154 1.42 9.81 16.79
CA ASN A 154 1.27 8.59 16.00
C ASN A 154 0.07 7.74 16.46
N THR A 155 -0.75 7.30 15.51
CA THR A 155 -1.93 6.48 15.77
C THR A 155 -1.75 5.05 15.23
N LYS A 156 -2.86 4.29 15.15
CA LYS A 156 -2.92 2.99 14.44
C LYS A 156 -3.02 3.16 12.91
N PHE A 157 -3.25 4.38 12.44
CA PHE A 157 -3.41 4.73 11.03
C PHE A 157 -2.09 5.18 10.43
N ASN A 158 -2.10 5.56 9.14
CA ASN A 158 -0.91 6.09 8.50
C ASN A 158 -0.73 7.57 8.91
N GLU A 159 0.49 7.92 9.33
CA GLU A 159 0.98 9.30 9.41
C GLU A 159 2.30 9.40 8.64
N PHE A 160 2.44 10.38 7.76
CA PHE A 160 3.67 10.58 7.01
C PHE A 160 3.77 11.97 6.39
N GLY A 161 4.94 12.28 5.82
CA GLY A 161 5.17 13.54 5.11
C GLY A 161 5.11 14.75 6.02
N ALA A 162 5.62 14.60 7.25
CA ALA A 162 5.67 15.69 8.21
C ALA A 162 6.66 16.77 7.75
N VAL A 163 6.21 18.01 7.82
CA VAL A 163 7.00 19.23 7.56
C VAL A 163 6.72 20.24 8.67
N LEU A 164 7.69 21.11 8.94
CA LEU A 164 7.52 22.21 9.89
C LEU A 164 6.96 23.43 9.16
N LEU A 165 6.02 24.11 9.82
CA LEU A 165 5.55 25.44 9.44
C LEU A 165 5.44 26.23 10.74
N ASP A 166 6.30 27.24 10.91
CA ASP A 166 6.46 27.97 12.16
C ASP A 166 6.67 27.04 13.37
N GLU A 167 5.80 27.09 14.38
CA GLU A 167 5.84 26.25 15.58
C GLU A 167 4.97 24.99 15.49
N ASP A 168 4.44 24.67 14.30
CA ASP A 168 3.56 23.53 14.06
C ASP A 168 4.21 22.47 13.17
N ILE A 169 3.79 21.21 13.40
CA ILE A 169 4.04 20.08 12.53
C ILE A 169 2.82 19.88 11.64
N ILE A 170 3.00 19.95 10.33
CA ILE A 170 1.98 19.67 9.32
C ILE A 170 2.26 18.32 8.69
N PHE A 171 1.26 17.44 8.58
CA PHE A 171 1.47 16.07 8.07
C PHE A 171 0.19 15.48 7.46
N ALA A 172 0.35 14.47 6.61
CA ALA A 172 -0.77 13.71 6.04
C ALA A 172 -1.10 12.51 6.91
N SER A 173 -2.39 12.21 7.07
CA SER A 173 -2.84 11.12 7.93
C SER A 173 -4.22 10.55 7.58
N SER A 174 -4.41 9.25 7.79
CA SER A 174 -5.71 8.56 7.64
C SER A 174 -6.46 8.40 8.97
N ARG A 175 -6.22 9.29 9.93
CA ARG A 175 -6.79 9.23 11.30
C ARG A 175 -8.27 9.62 11.42
N ASP A 176 -8.83 10.34 10.46
CA ASP A 176 -10.23 10.77 10.55
C ASP A 176 -11.17 9.63 10.14
N GLU A 177 -11.69 8.91 11.13
CA GLU A 177 -12.69 7.86 10.88
C GLU A 177 -14.04 8.40 10.38
N GLY A 178 -14.27 9.71 10.49
CA GLY A 178 -15.54 10.38 10.19
C GLY A 178 -16.66 10.02 11.17
N VAL A 179 -17.66 10.89 11.29
CA VAL A 179 -18.76 10.72 12.25
C VAL A 179 -19.99 10.02 11.63
N SER A 180 -20.29 10.28 10.35
CA SER A 180 -21.54 9.81 9.71
C SER A 180 -21.34 8.91 8.50
N VAL A 181 -20.39 9.23 7.60
CA VAL A 181 -20.11 8.43 6.39
C VAL A 181 -18.66 7.97 6.43
N LYS A 182 -18.46 6.67 6.67
CA LYS A 182 -17.13 6.05 6.64
C LYS A 182 -16.70 5.79 5.20
N ARG A 183 -15.96 6.73 4.61
CA ARG A 183 -15.33 6.53 3.30
C ARG A 183 -13.97 5.85 3.49
N LEU A 184 -13.95 4.54 3.28
CA LEU A 184 -12.72 3.75 3.40
C LEU A 184 -12.06 3.55 2.04
N TYR A 185 -10.76 3.80 2.00
CA TYR A 185 -9.92 3.51 0.87
C TYR A 185 -9.96 2.01 0.55
N ALA A 186 -10.09 1.67 -0.72
CA ALA A 186 -10.28 0.29 -1.15
C ALA A 186 -9.05 -0.57 -0.85
N TRP A 187 -7.85 0.03 -0.89
CA TRP A 187 -6.56 -0.64 -0.76
C TRP A 187 -6.38 -1.28 0.60
N ASP A 188 -6.43 -0.47 1.66
CA ASP A 188 -6.06 -0.84 3.02
C ASP A 188 -7.22 -0.77 4.01
N LYS A 189 -8.41 -0.34 3.55
CA LYS A 189 -9.60 -0.14 4.39
C LYS A 189 -9.43 0.90 5.49
N GLN A 190 -8.51 1.84 5.33
CA GLN A 190 -8.37 3.01 6.20
C GLN A 190 -9.19 4.20 5.65
N PRO A 191 -9.45 5.23 6.45
CA PRO A 191 -9.99 6.49 5.94
C PRO A 191 -9.13 7.13 4.84
N MET A 192 -9.72 8.09 4.12
CA MET A 192 -8.96 8.92 3.18
C MET A 192 -7.90 9.73 3.92
N LEU A 193 -6.86 10.14 3.19
CA LEU A 193 -5.79 10.96 3.77
C LEU A 193 -6.28 12.40 3.81
N ASP A 194 -6.13 13.03 4.97
CA ASP A 194 -6.27 14.46 5.17
C ASP A 194 -4.95 15.02 5.68
N VAL A 195 -4.76 16.32 5.55
CA VAL A 195 -3.68 17.10 6.14
C VAL A 195 -4.10 17.63 7.51
N PHE A 196 -3.24 17.41 8.49
CA PHE A 196 -3.42 17.80 9.88
C PHE A 196 -2.28 18.69 10.35
N GLU A 197 -2.55 19.47 11.39
CA GLU A 197 -1.60 20.32 12.10
C GLU A 197 -1.65 20.02 13.60
N THR A 198 -0.49 20.13 14.26
CA THR A 198 -0.33 19.97 15.71
C THR A 198 0.92 20.74 16.16
N PRO A 199 0.95 21.28 17.39
CA PRO A 199 2.13 21.97 17.90
C PRO A 199 3.38 21.10 17.91
N LEU A 200 4.53 21.66 17.54
CA LEU A 200 5.83 20.99 17.65
C LEU A 200 6.14 20.62 19.11
N GLU A 201 5.91 21.58 20.00
CA GLU A 201 6.04 21.42 21.45
C GLU A 201 4.71 20.92 22.03
N GLY A 202 4.71 19.71 22.62
CA GLY A 202 3.50 19.16 23.26
C GLY A 202 2.44 18.63 22.31
N GLY A 203 2.73 18.45 21.02
CA GLY A 203 1.84 17.81 20.05
C GLY A 203 1.41 16.40 20.49
N SER A 204 0.12 16.11 20.34
CA SER A 204 -0.52 14.85 20.72
C SER A 204 -1.68 14.52 19.77
N VAL A 205 -2.29 13.34 19.94
CA VAL A 205 -3.49 12.99 19.15
C VAL A 205 -4.65 13.94 19.46
N GLU A 206 -4.82 14.34 20.72
CA GLU A 206 -5.95 15.12 21.22
C GLU A 206 -5.93 16.58 20.72
N ASN A 207 -4.75 17.17 20.57
CA ASN A 207 -4.59 18.54 20.06
C ASN A 207 -4.22 18.60 18.58
N THR A 208 -4.19 17.45 17.88
CA THR A 208 -4.09 17.45 16.42
C THR A 208 -5.44 17.85 15.82
N ILE A 209 -5.44 18.83 14.94
CA ILE A 209 -6.64 19.26 14.20
C ILE A 209 -6.43 19.13 12.69
N LYS A 210 -7.52 19.00 11.95
CA LYS A 210 -7.45 19.12 10.48
C LYS A 210 -7.05 20.54 10.13
N LEU A 211 -6.18 20.65 9.13
CA LEU A 211 -5.78 21.92 8.56
C LEU A 211 -7.02 22.68 8.04
N LYS A 212 -7.15 23.95 8.42
CA LYS A 212 -8.32 24.77 8.14
C LYS A 212 -8.31 25.27 6.69
N GLY A 213 -9.48 25.29 6.05
CA GLY A 213 -9.67 25.74 4.67
C GLY A 213 -10.06 24.60 3.72
N ASP A 214 -9.67 24.73 2.45
CA ASP A 214 -10.18 23.92 1.33
C ASP A 214 -9.21 22.80 0.89
N VAL A 215 -8.11 22.62 1.62
CA VAL A 215 -7.07 21.61 1.32
C VAL A 215 -7.56 20.18 1.56
N ASN A 216 -8.41 19.95 2.57
CA ASN A 216 -8.96 18.62 2.84
C ASN A 216 -10.22 18.40 2.01
N SER A 217 -10.18 17.40 1.14
CA SER A 217 -11.26 17.04 0.21
C SER A 217 -11.92 15.72 0.61
N ILE A 218 -12.76 15.18 -0.28
CA ILE A 218 -13.35 13.85 -0.10
C ILE A 218 -12.48 12.71 -0.67
N GLN A 219 -11.28 13.02 -1.15
CA GLN A 219 -10.27 12.11 -1.69
C GLN A 219 -9.00 12.16 -0.83
N HIS A 220 -7.89 11.54 -1.28
CA HIS A 220 -6.62 11.68 -0.57
C HIS A 220 -5.98 13.04 -0.84
N ASP A 221 -5.58 13.69 0.25
CA ASP A 221 -4.85 14.95 0.31
C ASP A 221 -3.56 14.81 1.11
N GLY A 222 -2.52 15.52 0.68
CA GLY A 222 -1.17 15.44 1.23
C GLY A 222 -0.31 14.35 0.56
N PRO A 223 1.01 14.31 0.85
CA PRO A 223 1.76 15.22 1.73
C PRO A 223 1.90 16.63 1.14
N VAL A 224 2.39 17.56 1.97
CA VAL A 224 2.48 18.98 1.67
C VAL A 224 3.93 19.49 1.74
N THR A 225 4.18 20.64 1.11
CA THR A 225 5.40 21.44 1.23
C THR A 225 5.02 22.92 1.12
N PHE A 226 5.89 23.83 1.54
CA PHE A 226 5.62 25.26 1.61
C PHE A 226 6.71 26.07 0.91
N ASN A 227 6.36 27.28 0.46
CA ASN A 227 7.38 28.29 0.13
C ASN A 227 8.08 28.79 1.40
N ASN A 228 9.18 29.51 1.22
CA ASN A 228 10.00 30.04 2.31
C ASN A 228 9.22 30.96 3.25
N GLU A 229 8.24 31.70 2.73
CA GLU A 229 7.41 32.61 3.53
C GLU A 229 6.27 31.90 4.27
N GLY A 230 6.05 30.60 4.06
CA GLY A 230 4.95 29.85 4.69
C GLY A 230 3.54 30.26 4.22
N THR A 231 3.43 31.14 3.21
CA THR A 231 2.16 31.69 2.72
C THR A 231 1.54 30.90 1.57
N LYS A 232 2.30 29.98 0.96
CA LYS A 232 1.89 29.16 -0.18
C LYS A 232 2.25 27.71 0.04
N MET A 233 1.24 26.84 -0.04
CA MET A 233 1.36 25.40 0.07
C MET A 233 1.34 24.77 -1.32
N TYR A 234 2.12 23.69 -1.49
CA TYR A 234 1.93 22.72 -2.55
C TYR A 234 1.68 21.34 -1.93
N PHE A 235 0.73 20.59 -2.46
CA PHE A 235 0.34 19.31 -1.89
C PHE A 235 -0.08 18.32 -2.95
N SER A 236 0.01 17.03 -2.63
CA SER A 236 -0.52 15.98 -3.49
C SER A 236 -2.01 15.81 -3.24
N ARG A 237 -2.78 15.58 -4.30
CA ARG A 237 -4.21 15.28 -4.21
C ARG A 237 -4.62 14.35 -5.36
N ASN A 238 -5.49 13.37 -5.11
CA ASN A 238 -6.12 12.66 -6.24
C ASN A 238 -6.83 13.67 -7.14
N ASN A 239 -6.64 13.62 -8.47
CA ASN A 239 -7.11 14.63 -9.42
C ASN A 239 -8.63 14.89 -9.31
N TYR A 240 -8.94 15.81 -8.40
CA TYR A 240 -10.27 16.16 -7.93
C TYR A 240 -10.28 17.65 -7.66
N PHE A 241 -11.07 18.38 -8.45
CA PHE A 241 -11.09 19.83 -8.42
C PHE A 241 -12.50 20.34 -8.67
N GLU A 242 -12.95 21.34 -7.90
CA GLU A 242 -14.31 21.90 -7.99
C GLU A 242 -15.41 20.82 -8.02
N ALA A 243 -15.30 19.85 -7.11
CA ALA A 243 -16.20 18.71 -7.01
C ALA A 243 -16.23 17.75 -8.23
N LYS A 244 -15.29 17.86 -9.17
CA LYS A 244 -15.17 17.03 -10.37
C LYS A 244 -14.00 16.07 -10.27
N LYS A 245 -14.24 14.82 -10.65
CA LYS A 245 -13.22 13.78 -10.81
C LYS A 245 -12.56 13.93 -12.18
N ILE A 246 -11.24 13.87 -12.23
CA ILE A 246 -10.47 13.90 -13.47
C ILE A 246 -9.75 12.55 -13.56
N ASN A 247 -10.13 11.75 -14.54
CA ASN A 247 -9.64 10.38 -14.72
C ASN A 247 -8.94 10.23 -16.07
N ASP A 248 -8.14 9.18 -16.22
CA ASP A 248 -7.69 8.69 -17.53
C ASP A 248 -8.82 7.98 -18.30
N ASP A 249 -8.52 7.56 -19.53
CA ASP A 249 -9.43 6.81 -20.40
C ASP A 249 -9.90 5.45 -19.82
N LYS A 250 -9.20 4.95 -18.79
CA LYS A 250 -9.54 3.70 -18.08
C LYS A 250 -10.36 3.96 -16.81
N GLY A 251 -10.68 5.22 -16.51
CA GLY A 251 -11.43 5.62 -15.33
C GLY A 251 -10.60 5.67 -14.04
N ILE A 252 -9.27 5.69 -14.13
CA ILE A 252 -8.36 5.79 -12.98
C ILE A 252 -8.14 7.27 -12.64
N MET A 253 -8.34 7.62 -11.37
CA MET A 253 -8.02 8.94 -10.83
C MET A 253 -6.58 8.98 -10.35
N HIS A 254 -5.68 9.53 -11.16
CA HIS A 254 -4.28 9.72 -10.81
C HIS A 254 -4.10 10.84 -9.78
N VAL A 255 -2.92 10.92 -9.17
CA VAL A 255 -2.56 11.99 -8.22
C VAL A 255 -1.87 13.13 -8.95
N GLY A 256 -2.23 14.36 -8.60
CA GLY A 256 -1.61 15.59 -9.09
C GLY A 256 -1.08 16.46 -7.94
N ILE A 257 -0.35 17.51 -8.29
CA ILE A 257 0.10 18.57 -7.39
C ILE A 257 -0.87 19.75 -7.48
N TYR A 258 -1.33 20.20 -6.33
CA TYR A 258 -2.17 21.37 -6.16
C TYR A 258 -1.44 22.41 -5.32
N SER A 259 -1.84 23.67 -5.43
CA SER A 259 -1.37 24.76 -4.58
C SER A 259 -2.51 25.40 -3.80
N ALA A 260 -2.23 25.92 -2.61
CA ALA A 260 -3.14 26.73 -1.80
C ALA A 260 -2.40 27.95 -1.22
N GLU A 261 -3.14 28.98 -0.83
CA GLU A 261 -2.63 30.22 -0.25
C GLU A 261 -3.16 30.39 1.17
N LEU A 262 -2.33 30.87 2.10
CA LEU A 262 -2.74 31.16 3.46
C LEU A 262 -3.41 32.54 3.51
N VAL A 263 -4.71 32.57 3.79
CA VAL A 263 -5.54 33.78 3.88
C VAL A 263 -6.29 33.75 5.21
N ASP A 264 -6.06 34.73 6.07
CA ASP A 264 -6.69 34.86 7.40
C ASP A 264 -6.63 33.57 8.24
N GLY A 265 -5.47 32.89 8.23
CA GLY A 265 -5.24 31.65 8.98
C GLY A 265 -5.95 30.42 8.39
N LYS A 266 -6.37 30.47 7.13
CA LYS A 266 -6.99 29.35 6.40
C LYS A 266 -6.31 29.13 5.05
N TRP A 267 -6.20 27.88 4.64
CA TRP A 267 -5.66 27.52 3.34
C TRP A 267 -6.75 27.54 2.27
N MET A 268 -6.72 28.59 1.46
CA MET A 268 -7.73 28.93 0.46
C MET A 268 -7.13 28.89 -0.95
N ASN A 269 -7.93 29.28 -1.95
CA ASN A 269 -7.48 29.45 -3.34
C ASN A 269 -6.82 28.20 -3.94
N VAL A 270 -7.35 27.02 -3.61
CA VAL A 270 -6.82 25.75 -4.12
C VAL A 270 -6.88 25.73 -5.65
N LYS A 271 -5.76 25.42 -6.31
CA LYS A 271 -5.66 25.33 -7.78
C LYS A 271 -4.77 24.15 -8.20
N PRO A 272 -5.09 23.43 -9.29
CA PRO A 272 -4.15 22.47 -9.87
C PRO A 272 -2.93 23.19 -10.44
N THR A 273 -1.77 22.56 -10.37
CA THR A 273 -0.57 23.07 -11.08
C THR A 273 -0.60 22.69 -12.56
N ASN A 274 0.20 23.36 -13.38
CA ASN A 274 0.37 23.06 -14.80
C ASN A 274 1.13 21.75 -15.07
N LEU A 275 1.67 21.10 -14.03
CA LEU A 275 2.33 19.80 -14.13
C LEU A 275 1.32 18.64 -14.18
N ASN A 276 0.11 18.87 -13.69
CA ASN A 276 -0.91 17.83 -13.56
C ASN A 276 -1.35 17.32 -14.93
N ASN A 277 -1.56 16.01 -15.01
CA ASN A 277 -2.08 15.36 -16.20
C ASN A 277 -3.05 14.24 -15.80
N PRO A 278 -4.15 14.05 -16.55
CA PRO A 278 -5.07 12.94 -16.28
C PRO A 278 -4.46 11.56 -16.51
N ASN A 279 -3.40 11.42 -17.31
CA ASN A 279 -2.89 10.12 -17.79
C ASN A 279 -1.67 9.61 -17.03
N TYR A 280 -1.12 10.39 -16.09
CA TYR A 280 0.02 9.99 -15.28
C TYR A 280 0.00 10.69 -13.91
N ILE A 281 0.84 10.19 -13.01
CA ILE A 281 0.94 10.66 -11.63
C ILE A 281 2.03 11.73 -11.55
N VAL A 282 1.71 12.88 -10.92
CA VAL A 282 2.70 13.85 -10.44
C VAL A 282 2.36 14.14 -8.98
N TYR A 283 3.27 13.82 -8.07
CA TYR A 283 2.96 13.78 -6.65
C TYR A 283 4.22 13.98 -5.80
N HIS A 284 4.02 14.17 -4.50
CA HIS A 284 5.04 14.45 -3.49
C HIS A 284 5.89 15.68 -3.85
N PRO A 285 5.28 16.88 -3.93
CA PRO A 285 6.02 18.10 -4.17
C PRO A 285 7.07 18.32 -3.08
N SER A 286 8.22 18.85 -3.46
CA SER A 286 9.29 19.26 -2.55
C SER A 286 9.85 20.58 -3.05
N LEU A 287 9.96 21.53 -2.13
CA LEU A 287 10.66 22.79 -2.30
C LEU A 287 11.90 22.80 -1.40
N SER A 288 12.94 23.49 -1.86
CA SER A 288 14.25 23.61 -1.19
C SER A 288 14.65 25.06 -1.05
#